data_AF-D7LPI2-F1
#
_entry.id   AF-D7LPI2-F1
#
_cell.length_a   1.000
_cell.length_b   1.000
_cell.length_c   1.000
_cell.angle_alpha   90.00
_cell.angle_beta   90.00
_cell.angle_gamma   90.00
#
_symmetry.space_group_name_H-M   'P 1'
#
loop_
_entity.id
_entity.type
_entity.pdbx_description
1 polymer ?
#
loop_
_entity_poly.entity_id
_entity_poly.type
_entity_poly.pdbx_seq_one_letter_code
_entity_poly.pdbx_strand_id
1 'polypeptide(L)'
;MAEEVAENVNAVPVSEDELYGFKRPEMYSGTLAGSVGPYGRHVFLCYKSHETWLPRVETEGLPQRFAKSFKDRKADFGVETKLTVCGGGESDGDVLIFPEMVRYKAIQDTDVDAFVEDVLVKGKPWTSGVQEELSGSFVFVCAHGSRDKRCGVCGPVLMEKFQQEIGSRGLSEKIVVLPCSHIGGHKYAGNLIVFSPDSAGNVSGHWYGYVTPDDVPAMLDQHIAKGEIIQNLSRGGMRLRPEGEEAEKEDEHKIPNGNSVVVEAREPVEQKGFTGGCCQGANGVSCCQEQTPEPVKKEESMKLNWLRTIGKEEVLLGAAAVSAVATIAVAYSIYRRSG
;
A
#
# COMPACT_ATOMS: atom_id res chain seq x y z
N MET A 1 38.83 14.72 -49.43
CA MET A 1 37.94 15.07 -48.31
C MET A 1 36.71 14.20 -48.39
N ALA A 2 36.71 13.11 -47.63
CA ALA A 2 35.53 12.34 -47.26
C ALA A 2 35.96 11.62 -45.98
N GLU A 3 35.58 12.16 -44.83
CA GLU A 3 35.82 11.57 -43.53
C GLU A 3 34.56 10.76 -43.22
N GLU A 4 34.69 9.43 -43.26
CA GLU A 4 33.64 8.49 -42.88
C GLU A 4 33.43 8.56 -41.37
N VAL A 5 32.25 9.05 -40.96
CA VAL A 5 31.80 8.96 -39.58
C VAL A 5 31.35 7.51 -39.36
N ALA A 6 32.20 6.72 -38.69
CA ALA A 6 31.83 5.39 -38.21
C ALA A 6 30.78 5.56 -37.10
N GLU A 7 29.51 5.35 -37.44
CA GLU A 7 28.46 5.15 -36.43
C GLU A 7 28.74 3.84 -35.69
N ASN A 8 28.97 3.97 -34.38
CA ASN A 8 29.20 2.85 -33.48
C ASN A 8 27.86 2.13 -33.19
N VAL A 9 27.43 1.26 -34.10
CA VAL A 9 26.19 0.47 -33.98
C VAL A 9 26.46 -0.77 -33.13
N ASN A 10 26.60 -0.62 -31.80
CA ASN A 10 26.66 -1.75 -30.86
C ASN A 10 26.31 -1.37 -29.40
N ALA A 11 25.32 -0.49 -29.21
CA ALA A 11 24.71 -0.34 -27.89
C ALA A 11 23.67 -1.44 -27.69
N VAL A 12 23.99 -2.45 -26.88
CA VAL A 12 23.00 -3.43 -26.40
C VAL A 12 21.91 -2.65 -25.64
N PRO A 13 20.62 -2.85 -25.94
CA PRO A 13 19.56 -2.16 -25.21
C PRO A 13 19.62 -2.59 -23.74
N VAL A 14 19.84 -1.61 -22.85
CA VAL A 14 19.82 -1.81 -21.40
C VAL A 14 18.44 -2.35 -21.01
N SER A 15 18.41 -3.43 -20.23
CA SER A 15 17.15 -4.07 -19.84
C SER A 15 16.33 -3.17 -18.91
N GLU A 16 15.01 -3.33 -18.93
CA GLU A 16 14.11 -2.56 -18.03
C GLU A 16 14.44 -2.82 -16.55
N ASP A 17 14.93 -4.01 -16.22
CA ASP A 17 15.37 -4.40 -14.88
C ASP A 17 16.65 -3.66 -14.42
N GLU A 18 17.59 -3.39 -15.34
CA GLU A 18 18.80 -2.59 -15.08
C GLU A 18 18.48 -1.10 -14.94
N LEU A 19 17.43 -0.60 -15.60
CA LEU A 19 17.02 0.80 -15.50
C LEU A 19 16.11 1.08 -14.30
N TYR A 20 15.16 0.18 -14.04
CA TYR A 20 14.06 0.43 -13.11
C TYR A 20 13.82 -0.70 -12.12
N GLY A 21 14.36 -1.90 -12.34
CA GLY A 21 14.12 -3.07 -11.51
C GLY A 21 15.13 -3.27 -10.38
N PHE A 22 15.51 -4.53 -10.15
CA PHE A 22 16.38 -4.95 -9.05
C PHE A 22 17.86 -4.99 -9.43
N LYS A 23 18.20 -4.81 -10.71
CA LYS A 23 19.59 -4.76 -11.21
C LYS A 23 20.14 -3.35 -11.35
N ARG A 24 19.41 -2.34 -10.89
CA ARG A 24 19.87 -0.95 -10.90
C ARG A 24 21.20 -0.81 -10.13
N PRO A 25 22.17 -0.04 -10.65
CA PRO A 25 23.49 0.09 -10.04
C PRO A 25 23.47 0.72 -8.65
N GLU A 26 22.47 1.55 -8.32
CA GLU A 26 22.35 2.22 -7.03
C GLU A 26 21.59 1.41 -5.97
N MET A 27 21.24 0.15 -6.23
CA MET A 27 20.65 -0.73 -5.21
C MET A 27 21.52 -0.76 -3.95
N TYR A 28 20.88 -0.69 -2.78
CA TYR A 28 21.55 -0.71 -1.46
C TYR A 28 22.50 0.46 -1.16
N SER A 29 22.57 1.48 -2.00
CA SER A 29 23.47 2.63 -1.80
C SER A 29 22.97 3.66 -0.78
N GLY A 30 21.65 3.75 -0.57
CA GLY A 30 21.06 4.76 0.31
C GLY A 30 20.73 4.23 1.70
N THR A 31 20.83 5.11 2.71
CA THR A 31 20.43 4.81 4.09
C THR A 31 18.93 4.60 4.19
N LEU A 32 18.50 3.40 4.59
CA LEU A 32 17.10 3.06 4.79
C LEU A 32 16.59 3.41 6.18
N ALA A 33 17.35 3.05 7.21
CA ALA A 33 16.96 3.19 8.61
C ALA A 33 16.55 4.65 8.92
N GLY A 34 15.38 4.82 9.53
CA GLY A 34 14.85 6.14 9.89
C GLY A 34 14.25 6.94 8.73
N SER A 35 14.24 6.42 7.49
CA SER A 35 13.63 7.12 6.34
C SER A 35 12.10 7.22 6.42
N VAL A 36 11.46 6.52 7.37
CA VAL A 36 10.04 6.63 7.68
C VAL A 36 9.89 7.06 9.14
N GLY A 37 9.37 8.27 9.33
CA GLY A 37 9.05 8.80 10.66
C GLY A 37 7.93 8.01 11.37
N PRO A 38 7.89 8.06 12.73
CA PRO A 38 6.91 7.34 13.51
C PRO A 38 5.50 7.88 13.25
N TYR A 39 4.51 6.98 13.30
CA TYR A 39 3.10 7.31 13.17
C TYR A 39 2.28 6.22 13.90
N GLY A 40 1.07 6.58 14.34
CA GLY A 40 0.26 5.73 15.21
C GLY A 40 -0.80 4.90 14.49
N ARG A 41 -1.26 5.33 13.30
CA ARG A 41 -2.34 4.65 12.56
C ARG A 41 -2.12 4.68 11.05
N HIS A 42 -2.42 3.59 10.35
CA HIS A 42 -2.46 3.52 8.89
C HIS A 42 -3.86 3.16 8.41
N VAL A 43 -4.42 4.01 7.55
CA VAL A 43 -5.68 3.80 6.86
C VAL A 43 -5.39 3.46 5.40
N PHE A 44 -5.92 2.32 4.93
CA PHE A 44 -5.87 1.93 3.53
C PHE A 44 -7.25 2.00 2.92
N LEU A 45 -7.41 2.76 1.84
CA LEU A 45 -8.61 2.75 1.01
C LEU A 45 -8.42 1.74 -0.13
N CYS A 46 -9.25 0.72 -0.20
CA CYS A 46 -9.32 -0.23 -1.31
C CYS A 46 -9.98 0.45 -2.52
N TYR A 47 -9.27 0.56 -3.64
CA TYR A 47 -9.81 1.21 -4.84
C TYR A 47 -9.12 0.73 -6.11
N LYS A 48 -9.88 0.13 -7.02
CA LYS A 48 -9.48 -0.33 -8.36
C LYS A 48 -8.21 -1.19 -8.38
N SER A 49 -7.80 -1.61 -9.57
CA SER A 49 -6.49 -2.25 -9.78
C SER A 49 -5.39 -1.19 -9.87
N HIS A 50 -4.21 -1.49 -9.33
CA HIS A 50 -3.04 -0.61 -9.38
C HIS A 50 -2.59 -0.26 -10.81
N GLU A 51 -2.93 -1.10 -11.78
CA GLU A 51 -2.67 -0.87 -13.21
C GLU A 51 -3.50 0.29 -13.79
N THR A 52 -4.61 0.64 -13.14
CA THR A 52 -5.57 1.65 -13.61
C THR A 52 -5.45 2.98 -12.89
N TRP A 53 -4.60 3.07 -11.87
CA TRP A 53 -4.44 4.30 -11.10
C TRP A 53 -3.79 5.39 -11.94
N LEU A 54 -4.30 6.60 -11.81
CA LEU A 54 -3.65 7.80 -12.33
C LEU A 54 -2.34 8.06 -11.58
N PRO A 55 -1.38 8.81 -12.17
CA PRO A 55 -0.13 9.17 -11.51
C PRO A 55 -0.30 9.87 -10.14
N ARG A 56 -1.49 10.35 -9.81
CA ARG A 56 -1.91 10.69 -8.44
C ARG A 56 -3.30 10.09 -8.27
N VAL A 57 -3.41 9.04 -7.47
CA VAL A 57 -4.68 8.28 -7.35
C VAL A 57 -5.76 9.09 -6.64
N GLU A 58 -5.35 10.09 -5.85
CA GLU A 58 -6.21 10.97 -5.05
C GLU A 58 -6.79 12.15 -5.84
N THR A 59 -6.69 12.18 -7.17
CA THR A 59 -7.17 13.31 -7.98
C THR A 59 -8.62 13.21 -8.43
N GLU A 60 -9.21 12.02 -8.41
CA GLU A 60 -10.59 11.80 -8.83
C GLU A 60 -11.29 10.72 -8.00
N GLY A 61 -12.64 10.71 -8.07
CA GLY A 61 -13.50 9.69 -7.48
C GLY A 61 -13.39 9.57 -5.95
N LEU A 62 -13.68 8.38 -5.45
CA LEU A 62 -13.66 8.07 -4.02
C LEU A 62 -12.33 8.41 -3.33
N PRO A 63 -11.15 8.08 -3.90
CA PRO A 63 -9.88 8.47 -3.28
C PRO A 63 -9.72 9.98 -3.10
N GLN A 64 -10.18 10.80 -4.06
CA GLN A 64 -10.13 12.26 -3.92
C GLN A 64 -11.03 12.75 -2.79
N ARG A 65 -12.27 12.24 -2.72
CA ARG A 65 -13.21 12.63 -1.66
C ARG A 65 -12.67 12.24 -0.29
N PHE A 66 -12.13 11.03 -0.18
CA PHE A 66 -11.52 10.52 1.04
C PHE A 66 -10.27 11.31 1.45
N ALA A 67 -9.34 11.55 0.53
CA ALA A 67 -8.13 12.32 0.80
C ALA A 67 -8.43 13.75 1.21
N LYS A 68 -9.44 14.39 0.60
CA LYS A 68 -9.89 15.72 1.00
C LYS A 68 -10.43 15.73 2.43
N SER A 69 -11.40 14.86 2.72
CA SER A 69 -12.01 14.79 4.06
C SER A 69 -10.98 14.44 5.14
N PHE A 70 -10.10 13.48 4.85
CA PHE A 70 -8.99 13.09 5.71
C PHE A 70 -8.05 14.27 6.00
N LYS A 71 -7.69 15.06 4.98
CA LYS A 71 -6.82 16.24 5.14
C LYS A 71 -7.49 17.34 5.96
N ASP A 72 -8.76 17.63 5.67
CA ASP A 72 -9.52 18.69 6.33
C ASP A 72 -9.69 18.41 7.84
N ARG A 73 -9.71 17.12 8.23
CA ARG A 73 -9.87 16.67 9.62
C ARG A 73 -8.58 16.20 10.29
N LYS A 74 -7.43 16.32 9.61
CA LYS A 74 -6.15 15.77 10.09
C LYS A 74 -5.73 16.28 11.46
N ALA A 75 -6.04 17.54 11.79
CA ALA A 75 -5.72 18.15 13.08
C ALA A 75 -6.55 17.58 14.24
N ASP A 76 -7.68 16.92 13.95
CA ASP A 76 -8.58 16.36 14.95
C ASP A 76 -8.25 14.90 15.28
N PHE A 77 -7.29 14.28 14.59
CA PHE A 77 -6.90 12.89 14.85
C PHE A 77 -6.10 12.77 16.14
N GLY A 78 -6.48 11.81 16.99
CA GLY A 78 -5.77 11.55 18.25
C GLY A 78 -4.34 11.02 18.10
N VAL A 79 -3.97 10.52 16.91
CA VAL A 79 -2.63 10.03 16.59
C VAL A 79 -2.23 10.41 15.17
N GLU A 80 -0.91 10.49 14.92
CA GLU A 80 -0.39 10.70 13.57
C GLU A 80 -0.86 9.54 12.66
N THR A 81 -1.73 9.87 11.71
CA THR A 81 -2.41 8.90 10.86
C THR A 81 -1.97 9.07 9.40
N LYS A 82 -1.68 7.96 8.73
CA LYS A 82 -1.36 7.90 7.28
C LYS A 82 -2.53 7.36 6.48
N LEU A 83 -2.70 7.86 5.26
CA LEU A 83 -3.67 7.38 4.28
C LEU A 83 -2.91 6.86 3.06
N THR A 84 -3.23 5.64 2.63
CA THR A 84 -2.70 5.02 1.42
C THR A 84 -3.85 4.37 0.65
N VAL A 85 -3.74 4.29 -0.68
CA VAL A 85 -4.70 3.50 -1.49
C VAL A 85 -4.12 2.11 -1.72
N CYS A 86 -4.93 1.07 -1.62
CA CYS A 86 -4.54 -0.30 -1.96
C CYS A 86 -5.48 -0.91 -3.01
N GLY A 87 -5.04 -1.97 -3.67
CA GLY A 87 -5.82 -2.63 -4.71
C GLY A 87 -7.16 -3.12 -4.19
N GLY A 88 -8.26 -2.60 -4.74
CA GLY A 88 -9.60 -2.93 -4.26
C GLY A 88 -10.23 -4.12 -4.97
N GLY A 89 -10.15 -4.22 -6.29
CA GLY A 89 -10.73 -5.35 -7.03
C GLY A 89 -12.24 -5.49 -6.74
N GLU A 90 -12.65 -6.60 -6.15
CA GLU A 90 -14.05 -6.82 -5.70
C GLU A 90 -14.38 -6.12 -4.37
N SER A 91 -13.38 -5.52 -3.71
CA SER A 91 -13.47 -4.83 -2.43
C SER A 91 -13.32 -3.30 -2.58
N ASP A 92 -13.66 -2.76 -3.75
CA ASP A 92 -13.61 -1.32 -3.99
C ASP A 92 -14.51 -0.56 -3.00
N GLY A 93 -13.94 0.46 -2.37
CA GLY A 93 -14.59 1.25 -1.32
C GLY A 93 -14.36 0.71 0.09
N ASP A 94 -13.69 -0.42 0.26
CA ASP A 94 -13.36 -0.89 1.60
C ASP A 94 -12.26 -0.05 2.24
N VAL A 95 -12.30 0.09 3.56
CA VAL A 95 -11.29 0.80 4.34
C VAL A 95 -10.70 -0.14 5.39
N LEU A 96 -9.39 -0.36 5.31
CA LEU A 96 -8.64 -1.15 6.28
C LEU A 96 -7.91 -0.21 7.24
N ILE A 97 -7.96 -0.48 8.54
CA ILE A 97 -7.29 0.35 9.56
C ILE A 97 -6.37 -0.50 10.43
N PHE A 98 -5.13 -0.05 10.56
CA PHE A 98 -4.09 -0.63 11.42
C PHE A 98 -3.60 0.42 12.43
N PRO A 99 -3.28 0.05 13.68
CA PRO A 99 -3.18 -1.31 14.24
C PRO A 99 -4.50 -1.98 14.61
N GLU A 100 -5.64 -1.31 14.41
CA GLU A 100 -6.97 -1.78 14.86
C GLU A 100 -7.44 -3.09 14.20
N MET A 101 -6.79 -3.53 13.11
CA MET A 101 -7.12 -4.76 12.37
C MET A 101 -8.61 -4.83 12.03
N VAL A 102 -9.14 -3.73 11.48
CA VAL A 102 -10.56 -3.62 11.14
C VAL A 102 -10.73 -3.25 9.68
N ARG A 103 -11.77 -3.82 9.06
CA ARG A 103 -12.24 -3.53 7.72
C ARG A 103 -13.65 -2.95 7.78
N TYR A 104 -13.85 -1.82 7.12
CA TYR A 104 -15.15 -1.24 6.85
C TYR A 104 -15.48 -1.43 5.38
N LYS A 105 -16.65 -2.00 5.08
CA LYS A 105 -16.97 -2.40 3.70
C LYS A 105 -17.74 -1.34 2.93
N ALA A 106 -17.44 -1.24 1.64
CA ALA A 106 -18.20 -0.55 0.62
C ALA A 106 -18.56 0.91 0.97
N ILE A 107 -17.59 1.67 1.49
CA ILE A 107 -17.73 3.10 1.76
C ILE A 107 -18.03 3.81 0.44
N GLN A 108 -19.13 4.55 0.39
CA GLN A 108 -19.50 5.35 -0.79
C GLN A 108 -19.06 6.80 -0.62
N ASP A 109 -19.01 7.54 -1.73
CA ASP A 109 -18.67 8.97 -1.76
C ASP A 109 -19.52 9.81 -0.79
N THR A 110 -20.79 9.43 -0.60
CA THR A 110 -21.73 10.10 0.30
C THR A 110 -21.44 9.86 1.78
N ASP A 111 -20.74 8.78 2.11
CA ASP A 111 -20.51 8.34 3.48
C ASP A 111 -19.19 8.85 4.06
N VAL A 112 -18.25 9.26 3.19
CA VAL A 112 -16.86 9.59 3.55
C VAL A 112 -16.77 10.54 4.74
N ASP A 113 -17.51 11.65 4.73
CA ASP A 113 -17.38 12.67 5.78
C ASP A 113 -17.88 12.16 7.13
N ALA A 114 -18.99 11.41 7.13
CA ALA A 114 -19.51 10.76 8.33
C ALA A 114 -18.56 9.68 8.83
N PHE A 115 -17.98 8.88 7.93
CA PHE A 115 -16.99 7.87 8.26
C PHE A 115 -15.74 8.47 8.91
N VAL A 116 -15.16 9.51 8.29
CA VAL A 116 -13.97 10.19 8.83
C VAL A 116 -14.26 10.76 10.21
N GLU A 117 -15.42 11.40 10.37
CA GLU A 117 -15.84 11.97 11.65
C GLU A 117 -16.03 10.90 12.73
N ASP A 118 -16.80 9.85 12.46
CA ASP A 118 -17.15 8.89 13.50
C ASP A 118 -15.99 7.92 13.80
N VAL A 119 -15.29 7.44 12.78
CA VAL A 119 -14.23 6.43 12.94
C VAL A 119 -12.87 7.07 13.21
N LEU A 120 -12.43 7.99 12.36
CA LEU A 120 -11.06 8.51 12.45
C LEU A 120 -10.89 9.60 13.51
N VAL A 121 -11.89 10.45 13.69
CA VAL A 121 -11.88 11.53 14.69
C VAL A 121 -12.40 11.04 16.04
N LYS A 122 -13.62 10.49 16.09
CA LYS A 122 -14.25 10.11 17.38
C LYS A 122 -13.86 8.71 17.88
N GLY A 123 -13.22 7.87 17.05
CA GLY A 123 -12.87 6.50 17.43
C GLY A 123 -14.07 5.59 17.69
N LYS A 124 -15.22 5.87 17.08
CA LYS A 124 -16.45 5.08 17.21
C LYS A 124 -16.59 4.11 16.05
N PRO A 125 -17.20 2.93 16.26
CA PRO A 125 -17.60 2.06 15.16
C PRO A 125 -18.49 2.81 14.16
N TRP A 126 -18.29 2.57 12.87
CA TRP A 126 -19.15 3.13 11.85
C TRP A 126 -20.51 2.46 11.87
N THR A 127 -21.56 3.21 12.18
CA THR A 127 -22.91 2.67 12.39
C THR A 127 -23.68 2.39 11.09
N SER A 128 -23.27 3.00 9.98
CA SER A 128 -23.96 2.88 8.69
C SER A 128 -23.45 1.73 7.82
N GLY A 129 -22.38 1.05 8.22
CA GLY A 129 -21.69 0.07 7.38
C GLY A 129 -21.44 -1.27 8.08
N VAL A 130 -20.93 -2.22 7.29
CA VAL A 130 -20.48 -3.51 7.80
C VAL A 130 -19.03 -3.39 8.26
N GLN A 131 -18.78 -3.77 9.50
CA GLN A 131 -17.45 -3.85 10.10
C GLN A 131 -17.04 -5.32 10.24
N GLU A 132 -15.82 -5.65 9.80
CA GLU A 132 -15.22 -6.98 9.93
C GLU A 132 -13.87 -6.87 10.66
N GLU A 133 -13.57 -7.84 11.53
CA GLU A 133 -12.25 -8.01 12.10
C GLU A 133 -11.32 -8.68 11.08
N LEU A 134 -10.12 -8.14 10.94
CA LEU A 134 -9.06 -8.69 10.11
C LEU A 134 -8.22 -9.64 10.94
N SER A 135 -7.77 -10.74 10.33
CA SER A 135 -6.85 -11.69 10.96
C SER A 135 -5.65 -11.97 10.05
N GLY A 136 -4.58 -12.47 10.65
CA GLY A 136 -3.33 -12.77 9.95
C GLY A 136 -2.46 -11.54 9.70
N SER A 137 -1.58 -11.67 8.72
CA SER A 137 -0.58 -10.67 8.34
C SER A 137 -0.91 -10.04 7.00
N PHE A 138 -0.61 -8.75 6.85
CA PHE A 138 -0.86 -7.99 5.63
C PHE A 138 0.44 -7.43 5.07
N VAL A 139 0.71 -7.71 3.80
CA VAL A 139 1.87 -7.18 3.05
C VAL A 139 1.35 -6.24 1.97
N PHE A 140 1.66 -4.95 2.11
CA PHE A 140 1.33 -3.94 1.11
C PHE A 140 2.58 -3.63 0.28
N VAL A 141 2.55 -3.99 -1.01
CA VAL A 141 3.68 -3.79 -1.94
C VAL A 141 3.40 -2.58 -2.81
N CYS A 142 4.31 -1.60 -2.83
CA CYS A 142 4.16 -0.42 -3.66
C CYS A 142 4.29 -0.79 -5.15
N ALA A 143 3.17 -0.75 -5.88
CA ALA A 143 3.07 -1.18 -7.29
C ALA A 143 2.54 -0.07 -8.21
N HIS A 144 2.67 1.19 -7.80
CA HIS A 144 2.09 2.35 -8.47
C HIS A 144 2.90 2.80 -9.70
N GLY A 145 2.78 2.05 -10.80
CA GLY A 145 3.61 2.24 -12.00
C GLY A 145 3.40 3.55 -12.75
N SER A 146 2.18 4.09 -12.74
CA SER A 146 1.87 5.39 -13.36
C SER A 146 2.44 6.58 -12.58
N ARG A 147 2.64 6.43 -11.27
CA ARG A 147 3.32 7.41 -10.41
C ARG A 147 4.83 7.32 -10.54
N ASP A 148 5.35 6.09 -10.50
CA ASP A 148 6.79 5.83 -10.44
C ASP A 148 7.12 4.51 -11.15
N LYS A 149 7.99 4.60 -12.17
CA LYS A 149 8.34 3.48 -13.03
C LYS A 149 9.04 2.35 -12.26
N ARG A 150 9.86 2.68 -11.26
CA ARG A 150 10.55 1.69 -10.42
C ARG A 150 9.57 0.86 -9.61
N CYS A 151 8.56 1.52 -9.04
CA CYS A 151 7.47 0.82 -8.35
C CYS A 151 6.64 -0.04 -9.30
N GLY A 152 6.40 0.44 -10.53
CA GLY A 152 5.70 -0.31 -11.56
C GLY A 152 6.43 -1.56 -12.06
N VAL A 153 7.77 -1.56 -12.03
CA VAL A 153 8.60 -2.70 -12.45
C VAL A 153 8.84 -3.66 -11.27
N CYS A 154 9.26 -3.15 -10.11
CA CYS A 154 9.57 -3.99 -8.94
C CYS A 154 8.32 -4.58 -8.27
N GLY A 155 7.24 -3.80 -8.17
CA GLY A 155 6.05 -4.16 -7.38
C GLY A 155 5.37 -5.46 -7.84
N PRO A 156 4.98 -5.58 -9.12
CA PRO A 156 4.34 -6.79 -9.64
C PRO A 156 5.18 -8.06 -9.46
N VAL A 157 6.50 -7.97 -9.69
CA VAL A 157 7.43 -9.11 -9.52
C VAL A 157 7.46 -9.59 -8.06
N LEU A 158 7.49 -8.66 -7.10
CA LEU A 158 7.41 -9.00 -5.68
C LEU A 158 6.08 -9.62 -5.31
N MET A 159 4.96 -9.06 -5.81
CA MET A 159 3.64 -9.61 -5.53
C MET A 159 3.51 -11.05 -6.01
N GLU A 160 3.95 -11.34 -7.24
CA GLU A 160 3.96 -12.69 -7.80
C GLU A 160 4.81 -13.64 -6.94
N LYS A 161 6.02 -13.21 -6.56
CA LYS A 161 6.91 -14.02 -5.71
C LYS A 161 6.31 -14.30 -4.34
N PHE A 162 5.71 -13.31 -3.69
CA PHE A 162 5.00 -13.51 -2.42
C PHE A 162 3.84 -14.49 -2.57
N GLN A 163 3.01 -14.34 -3.59
CA GLN A 163 1.87 -15.23 -3.85
C GLN A 163 2.34 -16.67 -4.09
N GLN A 164 3.40 -16.87 -4.87
CA GLN A 164 3.99 -18.18 -5.11
C GLN A 164 4.47 -18.84 -3.81
N GLU A 165 5.26 -18.13 -3.00
CA GLU A 165 5.80 -18.65 -1.75
C GLU A 165 4.70 -18.96 -0.73
N ILE A 166 3.75 -18.03 -0.54
CA ILE A 166 2.59 -18.20 0.34
C ILE A 166 1.76 -19.41 -0.07
N GLY A 167 1.46 -19.54 -1.36
CA GLY A 167 0.69 -20.66 -1.90
C GLY A 167 1.40 -22.00 -1.71
N SER A 168 2.70 -22.06 -2.02
CA SER A 168 3.50 -23.29 -1.87
C SER A 168 3.62 -23.77 -0.42
N ARG A 169 3.49 -22.85 0.55
CA ARG A 169 3.58 -23.11 1.99
C ARG A 169 2.22 -23.29 2.67
N GLY A 170 1.11 -23.17 1.93
CA GLY A 170 -0.24 -23.25 2.48
C GLY A 170 -0.58 -22.11 3.45
N LEU A 171 -0.02 -20.92 3.23
CA LEU A 171 -0.18 -19.74 4.10
C LEU A 171 -1.27 -18.77 3.61
N SER A 172 -2.03 -19.11 2.57
CA SER A 172 -2.98 -18.22 1.90
C SER A 172 -4.11 -17.70 2.81
N GLU A 173 -4.50 -18.45 3.83
CA GLU A 173 -5.51 -18.03 4.82
C GLU A 173 -4.92 -17.12 5.92
N LYS A 174 -3.59 -17.01 6.00
CA LYS A 174 -2.89 -16.30 7.09
C LYS A 174 -2.20 -15.03 6.63
N ILE A 175 -1.88 -14.92 5.34
CA ILE A 175 -1.08 -13.80 4.81
C ILE A 175 -1.78 -13.24 3.57
N VAL A 176 -2.14 -11.97 3.64
CA VAL A 176 -2.76 -11.22 2.56
C VAL A 176 -1.72 -10.30 1.93
N VAL A 177 -1.61 -10.32 0.60
CA VAL A 177 -0.68 -9.47 -0.16
C VAL A 177 -1.47 -8.56 -1.09
N LEU A 178 -1.30 -7.25 -0.94
CA LEU A 178 -2.03 -6.24 -1.71
C LEU A 178 -1.07 -5.26 -2.36
N PRO A 179 -1.35 -4.79 -3.59
CA PRO A 179 -0.65 -3.64 -4.13
C PRO A 179 -1.08 -2.39 -3.36
N CYS A 180 -0.18 -1.43 -3.18
CA CYS A 180 -0.49 -0.11 -2.66
C CYS A 180 0.02 1.01 -3.56
N SER A 181 -0.58 2.19 -3.39
CA SER A 181 -0.18 3.42 -4.05
C SER A 181 1.21 3.85 -3.58
N HIS A 182 1.71 4.96 -4.10
CA HIS A 182 3.11 5.31 -3.87
C HIS A 182 3.32 5.79 -2.44
N ILE A 183 4.05 5.00 -1.65
CA ILE A 183 4.30 5.27 -0.23
C ILE A 183 5.60 6.08 0.03
N GLY A 184 6.23 6.59 -1.03
CA GLY A 184 7.47 7.34 -0.95
C GLY A 184 8.74 6.45 -0.89
N GLY A 185 9.88 7.06 -1.19
CA GLY A 185 11.16 6.35 -1.22
C GLY A 185 11.36 5.49 -2.47
N HIS A 186 10.92 5.94 -3.66
CA HIS A 186 11.17 5.21 -4.93
C HIS A 186 12.65 4.92 -5.22
N LYS A 187 13.58 5.72 -4.67
CA LYS A 187 15.02 5.39 -4.69
C LYS A 187 15.33 4.03 -4.05
N TYR A 188 14.46 3.57 -3.15
CA TYR A 188 14.49 2.29 -2.44
C TYR A 188 13.49 1.27 -3.00
N ALA A 189 13.06 1.40 -4.26
CA ALA A 189 12.03 0.53 -4.84
C ALA A 189 12.34 -0.97 -4.65
N GLY A 190 11.27 -1.75 -4.52
CA GLY A 190 11.22 -2.86 -3.56
C GLY A 190 10.62 -2.42 -2.22
N ASN A 191 9.70 -1.45 -2.26
CA ASN A 191 9.08 -0.89 -1.05
C ASN A 191 7.84 -1.69 -0.66
N LEU A 192 7.78 -2.10 0.60
CA LEU A 192 6.60 -2.75 1.16
C LEU A 192 6.37 -2.36 2.62
N ILE A 193 5.16 -2.61 3.11
CA ILE A 193 4.77 -2.47 4.50
C ILE A 193 4.20 -3.80 4.96
N VAL A 194 4.69 -4.32 6.08
CA VAL A 194 4.16 -5.53 6.70
C VAL A 194 3.47 -5.16 8.00
N PHE A 195 2.17 -5.47 8.09
CA PHE A 195 1.43 -5.47 9.34
C PHE A 195 1.29 -6.91 9.84
N SER A 196 1.62 -7.16 11.09
CA SER A 196 1.51 -8.50 11.67
C SER A 196 1.26 -8.41 13.17
N PRO A 197 0.37 -9.27 13.72
CA PRO A 197 0.22 -9.40 15.16
C PRO A 197 1.41 -10.16 15.76
N ASP A 198 1.87 -9.73 16.93
CA ASP A 198 2.81 -10.49 17.75
C ASP A 198 2.09 -11.60 18.55
N SER A 199 2.85 -12.36 19.37
CA SER A 199 2.28 -13.41 20.21
C SER A 199 1.32 -12.92 21.29
N ALA A 200 1.34 -11.63 21.62
CA ALA A 200 0.42 -10.97 22.55
C ALA A 200 -0.78 -10.32 21.81
N GLY A 201 -0.84 -10.40 20.48
CA GLY A 201 -1.87 -9.79 19.65
C GLY A 201 -1.64 -8.31 19.34
N ASN A 202 -0.51 -7.72 19.74
CA ASN A 202 -0.20 -6.34 19.37
C ASN A 202 0.21 -6.28 17.90
N VAL A 203 -0.33 -5.31 17.18
CA VAL A 203 -0.08 -5.17 15.74
C VAL A 203 0.97 -4.09 15.51
N SER A 204 2.06 -4.48 14.85
CA SER A 204 3.09 -3.55 14.38
C SER A 204 3.00 -3.38 12.86
N GLY A 205 3.54 -2.26 12.36
CA GLY A 205 3.63 -1.99 10.93
C GLY A 205 5.06 -1.65 10.54
N HIS A 206 5.76 -2.52 9.81
CA HIS A 206 7.17 -2.34 9.47
C HIS A 206 7.36 -2.00 8.00
N TRP A 207 8.16 -0.98 7.73
CA TRP A 207 8.43 -0.50 6.38
C TRP A 207 9.76 -1.04 5.90
N TYR A 208 9.78 -1.49 4.65
CA TYR A 208 10.96 -2.04 4.01
C TYR A 208 11.22 -1.36 2.67
N GLY A 209 12.48 -1.32 2.27
CA GLY A 209 12.95 -0.86 0.96
C GLY A 209 14.05 -1.77 0.45
N TYR A 210 14.33 -1.68 -0.85
CA TYR A 210 15.24 -2.57 -1.57
C TYR A 210 14.91 -4.07 -1.45
N VAL A 211 13.68 -4.43 -1.09
CA VAL A 211 13.27 -5.84 -1.05
C VAL A 211 13.29 -6.40 -2.46
N THR A 212 13.92 -7.55 -2.64
CA THR A 212 13.98 -8.30 -3.91
C THR A 212 13.23 -9.63 -3.80
N PRO A 213 13.00 -10.33 -4.92
CA PRO A 213 12.37 -11.66 -4.89
C PRO A 213 13.13 -12.68 -4.02
N ASP A 214 14.44 -12.55 -3.89
CA ASP A 214 15.28 -13.45 -3.09
C ASP A 214 15.11 -13.22 -1.58
N ASP A 215 14.63 -12.04 -1.17
CA ASP A 215 14.36 -11.71 0.22
C ASP A 215 12.99 -12.22 0.71
N VAL A 216 12.07 -12.56 -0.22
CA VAL A 216 10.70 -12.97 0.13
C VAL A 216 10.65 -14.16 1.09
N PRO A 217 11.45 -15.24 0.93
CA PRO A 217 11.53 -16.30 1.94
C PRO A 217 11.87 -15.76 3.34
N ALA A 218 12.84 -14.87 3.47
CA ALA A 218 13.20 -14.26 4.76
C ALA A 218 12.09 -13.37 5.30
N MET A 219 11.37 -12.63 4.45
CA MET A 219 10.21 -11.84 4.86
C MET A 219 9.12 -12.72 5.50
N LEU A 220 8.90 -13.92 4.97
CA LEU A 220 7.95 -14.88 5.52
C LEU A 220 8.49 -15.57 6.80
N ASP A 221 9.71 -16.09 6.75
CA ASP A 221 10.26 -16.97 7.79
C ASP A 221 10.85 -16.23 8.98
N GLN A 222 11.45 -15.07 8.74
CA GLN A 222 12.09 -14.26 9.77
C GLN A 222 11.09 -13.22 10.30
N HIS A 223 10.56 -12.38 9.44
CA HIS A 223 9.70 -11.29 9.91
C HIS A 223 8.30 -11.78 10.29
N ILE A 224 7.54 -12.36 9.36
CA ILE A 224 6.14 -12.71 9.64
C ILE A 224 6.03 -13.87 10.63
N ALA A 225 6.84 -14.92 10.49
CA ALA A 225 6.73 -16.10 11.34
C ALA A 225 7.37 -15.93 12.74
N LYS A 226 8.44 -15.14 12.88
CA LYS A 226 9.17 -14.99 14.16
C LYS A 226 9.06 -13.59 14.77
N GLY A 227 8.55 -12.60 14.05
CA GLY A 227 8.54 -11.20 14.48
C GLY A 227 9.91 -10.52 14.41
N GLU A 228 10.88 -11.11 13.72
CA GLU A 228 12.26 -10.60 13.66
C GLU A 228 12.45 -9.63 12.48
N ILE A 229 12.81 -8.37 12.77
CA ILE A 229 12.96 -7.34 11.74
C ILE A 229 14.26 -7.53 10.94
N ILE A 230 14.15 -7.50 9.62
CA ILE A 230 15.28 -7.56 8.69
C ILE A 230 15.93 -6.17 8.60
N GLN A 231 16.93 -5.92 9.45
CA GLN A 231 17.47 -4.58 9.71
C GLN A 231 18.04 -3.88 8.48
N ASN A 232 18.75 -4.61 7.61
CA ASN A 232 19.36 -4.07 6.39
C ASN A 232 18.33 -3.63 5.34
N LEU A 233 17.08 -4.05 5.44
CA LEU A 233 15.97 -3.66 4.57
C LEU A 233 15.01 -2.68 5.27
N SER A 234 15.16 -2.48 6.57
CA SER A 234 14.22 -1.72 7.41
C SER A 234 14.32 -0.22 7.18
N ARG A 235 13.17 0.41 6.97
CA ARG A 235 13.01 1.86 6.80
C ARG A 235 12.48 2.58 8.04
N GLY A 236 11.94 1.82 9.00
CA GLY A 236 11.21 2.34 10.15
C GLY A 236 9.91 1.57 10.35
N GLY A 237 9.03 2.09 11.20
CA GLY A 237 7.76 1.44 11.47
C GLY A 237 6.73 2.33 12.16
N MET A 238 5.49 1.88 12.09
CA MET A 238 4.39 2.34 12.91
C MET A 238 4.72 2.02 14.36
N ARG A 239 4.86 3.08 15.16
CA ARG A 239 5.09 3.03 16.61
C ARG A 239 4.24 4.14 17.20
N LEU A 240 3.50 3.83 18.27
CA LEU A 240 2.95 4.89 19.10
C LEU A 240 4.14 5.70 19.62
N ARG A 241 4.15 7.02 19.38
CA ARG A 241 5.17 7.88 20.00
C ARG A 241 5.08 7.66 21.52
N PRO A 242 6.18 7.37 22.22
CA PRO A 242 6.20 7.48 23.67
C PRO A 242 5.78 8.89 24.07
N GLU A 243 4.97 9.03 25.13
CA GLU A 243 4.66 10.34 25.70
C GLU A 243 5.98 11.02 26.11
N GLY A 244 6.32 12.15 25.48
CA GLY A 244 7.48 12.99 25.86
C GLY A 244 8.60 13.14 24.83
N GLU A 245 8.54 12.51 23.65
CA GLU A 245 9.47 12.83 22.55
C GLU A 245 8.93 14.01 21.73
N GLU A 246 9.46 15.21 21.98
CA GLU A 246 9.28 16.35 21.08
C GLU A 246 9.95 16.04 19.73
N ALA A 247 9.33 16.46 18.63
CA ALA A 247 9.96 16.38 17.32
C ALA A 247 11.27 17.19 17.36
N GLU A 248 12.41 16.52 17.20
CA GLU A 248 13.67 17.21 16.95
C GLU A 248 13.46 18.09 15.71
N LYS A 249 13.41 19.40 15.94
CA LYS A 249 13.62 20.37 14.87
C LYS A 249 15.09 20.22 14.49
N GLU A 250 15.35 19.72 13.29
CA GLU A 250 16.69 19.78 12.71
C GLU A 250 17.12 21.26 12.73
N ASP A 251 18.08 21.54 13.59
CA ASP A 251 18.71 22.84 13.74
C ASP A 251 19.55 23.08 12.48
N GLU A 252 19.11 24.03 11.66
CA GLU A 252 19.88 24.56 10.53
C GLU A 252 21.25 24.99 11.04
N HIS A 253 22.24 24.10 10.88
CA HIS A 253 23.62 24.44 11.11
C HIS A 253 24.05 25.49 10.08
N LYS A 254 23.97 26.75 10.51
CA LYS A 254 24.59 27.91 9.87
C LYS A 254 26.10 27.65 9.74
N ILE A 255 26.58 27.57 8.50
CA ILE A 255 27.99 27.82 8.21
C ILE A 255 28.18 29.35 8.10
N PRO A 256 29.17 29.96 8.77
CA PRO A 256 29.37 31.40 8.74
C PRO A 256 30.30 31.86 7.60
N ASN A 257 30.14 33.15 7.27
CA ASN A 257 31.00 34.05 6.49
C ASN A 257 31.07 33.85 4.97
N GLY A 258 30.93 34.88 4.13
CA GLY A 258 30.72 36.31 4.38
C GLY A 258 30.95 37.09 3.08
N ASN A 259 30.11 38.08 2.79
CA ASN A 259 30.51 39.46 2.47
C ASN A 259 29.28 40.32 2.12
N SER A 260 29.34 41.53 2.65
CA SER A 260 28.39 42.63 2.67
C SER A 260 28.14 43.23 1.28
N VAL A 261 26.89 43.59 0.97
CA VAL A 261 26.47 44.89 0.40
C VAL A 261 24.96 45.10 0.71
N VAL A 262 24.59 46.37 0.85
CA VAL A 262 23.49 46.98 1.60
C VAL A 262 22.33 47.42 0.67
N VAL A 263 21.08 47.11 1.10
CA VAL A 263 19.80 47.86 0.99
C VAL A 263 19.09 47.98 -0.39
N GLU A 264 17.85 47.48 -0.46
CA GLU A 264 16.61 48.30 -0.48
C GLU A 264 15.35 47.44 -0.31
N ALA A 265 14.33 48.02 0.34
CA ALA A 265 13.04 47.40 0.68
C ALA A 265 11.93 47.79 -0.31
N ARG A 266 10.96 46.88 -0.55
CA ARG A 266 9.53 47.13 -0.89
C ARG A 266 8.72 45.80 -1.05
N GLU A 267 7.90 45.48 -0.04
CA GLU A 267 6.43 45.18 0.00
C GLU A 267 5.68 44.48 -1.18
N PRO A 268 4.52 43.82 -0.97
CA PRO A 268 4.34 42.36 -0.89
C PRO A 268 3.54 41.76 -2.08
N VAL A 269 3.76 40.49 -2.43
CA VAL A 269 2.95 39.81 -3.47
C VAL A 269 2.50 38.41 -3.04
N GLU A 270 1.18 38.33 -2.85
CA GLU A 270 0.22 37.23 -3.08
C GLU A 270 0.62 35.77 -2.78
N GLN A 271 -0.08 35.20 -1.79
CA GLN A 271 -0.16 33.76 -1.53
C GLN A 271 -0.74 33.01 -2.73
N LYS A 272 0.10 32.27 -3.45
CA LYS A 272 -0.31 31.24 -4.40
C LYS A 272 -0.19 29.84 -3.80
N GLY A 273 -1.36 29.22 -3.64
CA GLY A 273 -1.68 27.81 -3.89
C GLY A 273 -0.65 26.73 -3.52
N PHE A 274 -0.83 26.13 -2.35
CA PHE A 274 -0.12 24.91 -1.92
C PHE A 274 -0.74 23.66 -2.57
N THR A 275 -0.06 23.12 -3.58
CA THR A 275 -0.37 21.86 -4.27
C THR A 275 0.16 20.67 -3.45
N GLY A 276 -0.58 20.28 -2.41
CA GLY A 276 -0.21 19.18 -1.52
C GLY A 276 -0.37 17.80 -2.15
N GLY A 277 0.72 17.27 -2.73
CA GLY A 277 1.03 15.84 -2.73
C GLY A 277 2.16 15.58 -1.73
N CYS A 278 2.18 14.43 -1.06
CA CYS A 278 3.17 14.04 -0.03
C CYS A 278 4.60 13.85 -0.58
N CYS A 279 5.15 14.89 -1.21
CA CYS A 279 6.51 14.95 -1.73
C CYS A 279 7.07 16.36 -1.46
N GLN A 280 7.45 16.66 -0.23
CA GLN A 280 8.43 17.71 0.05
C GLN A 280 9.46 17.12 1.01
N GLY A 281 10.53 16.59 0.44
CA GLY A 281 11.79 16.46 1.17
C GLY A 281 12.37 17.86 1.37
N ALA A 282 13.02 18.08 2.52
CA ALA A 282 13.78 19.29 2.77
C ALA A 282 14.97 19.33 1.79
N ASN A 283 14.87 20.22 0.79
CA ASN A 283 15.81 20.58 -0.28
C ASN A 283 15.19 20.35 -1.66
N GLY A 284 14.58 21.43 -2.18
CA GLY A 284 13.84 21.49 -3.43
C GLY A 284 14.67 21.23 -4.68
N VAL A 285 15.01 19.96 -4.93
CA VAL A 285 15.39 19.47 -6.26
C VAL A 285 14.28 18.53 -6.73
N SER A 286 13.40 19.06 -7.59
CA SER A 286 12.40 18.28 -8.31
C SER A 286 13.08 17.50 -9.43
N CYS A 287 13.40 16.22 -9.18
CA CYS A 287 14.02 15.33 -10.17
C CYS A 287 13.04 14.65 -11.15
N CYS A 288 11.77 15.08 -11.20
CA CYS A 288 10.83 14.55 -12.20
C CYS A 288 11.09 15.24 -13.55
N GLN A 289 11.94 14.64 -14.37
CA GLN A 289 12.08 14.99 -15.78
C GLN A 289 10.87 14.39 -16.52
N GLU A 290 9.97 15.26 -17.00
CA GLU A 290 8.84 14.86 -17.86
C GLU A 290 9.39 14.30 -19.17
N GLN A 291 9.17 13.00 -19.40
CA GLN A 291 9.23 12.42 -20.74
C GLN A 291 7.92 11.70 -20.97
N THR A 292 7.14 12.20 -21.94
CA THR A 292 5.94 11.55 -22.47
C THR A 292 6.35 10.34 -23.31
N PRO A 293 5.95 9.10 -22.96
CA PRO A 293 6.15 7.95 -23.83
C PRO A 293 5.01 7.85 -24.86
N GLU A 294 5.36 7.56 -26.11
CA GLU A 294 4.43 7.21 -27.19
C GLU A 294 3.81 5.81 -26.98
N PRO A 295 2.60 5.54 -27.52
CA PRO A 295 1.87 4.31 -27.23
C PRO A 295 2.41 3.10 -28.02
N VAL A 296 2.91 2.09 -27.29
CA VAL A 296 3.21 0.76 -27.86
C VAL A 296 2.02 -0.19 -27.66
N LYS A 297 1.69 -0.93 -28.72
CA LYS A 297 0.55 -1.85 -28.82
C LYS A 297 0.68 -3.03 -27.84
N LYS A 298 -0.43 -3.38 -27.18
CA LYS A 298 -0.58 -4.52 -26.26
C LYS A 298 -0.69 -5.84 -27.01
N GLU A 299 0.02 -6.87 -26.55
CA GLU A 299 -0.33 -8.28 -26.73
C GLU A 299 -0.97 -8.81 -25.44
N GLU A 300 -2.02 -9.63 -25.60
CA GLU A 300 -2.82 -10.23 -24.53
C GLU A 300 -2.15 -11.46 -23.90
N SER A 301 -2.04 -11.49 -22.58
CA SER A 301 -2.09 -12.71 -21.73
C SER A 301 -1.75 -12.34 -20.28
N MET A 302 -2.39 -12.81 -19.21
CA MET A 302 -3.40 -13.84 -18.97
C MET A 302 -4.35 -13.33 -17.88
N LYS A 303 -5.64 -13.65 -17.98
CA LYS A 303 -6.67 -13.28 -16.99
C LYS A 303 -6.40 -13.96 -15.65
N LEU A 304 -6.06 -13.18 -14.61
CA LEU A 304 -6.02 -13.67 -13.23
C LEU A 304 -7.44 -13.95 -12.72
N ASN A 305 -7.82 -15.22 -12.74
CA ASN A 305 -9.05 -15.76 -12.18
C ASN A 305 -8.75 -16.25 -10.76
N TRP A 306 -8.79 -15.39 -9.74
CA TRP A 306 -8.40 -15.84 -8.38
C TRP A 306 -8.96 -15.06 -7.17
N LEU A 307 -9.73 -13.98 -7.35
CA LEU A 307 -10.47 -13.32 -6.23
C LEU A 307 -11.56 -14.22 -5.57
N ARG A 308 -11.60 -15.51 -5.88
CA ARG A 308 -12.68 -16.46 -5.54
C ARG A 308 -12.65 -17.04 -4.13
N THR A 309 -11.69 -16.71 -3.28
CA THR A 309 -11.53 -17.44 -1.99
C THR A 309 -12.05 -16.68 -0.77
N ILE A 310 -12.61 -15.48 -0.91
CA ILE A 310 -13.23 -14.77 0.22
C ILE A 310 -14.75 -14.73 -0.02
N GLY A 311 -15.46 -15.75 0.48
CA GLY A 311 -16.93 -15.72 0.55
C GLY A 311 -17.71 -16.99 0.19
N LYS A 312 -17.21 -18.20 0.43
CA LYS A 312 -18.03 -19.42 0.33
C LYS A 312 -17.76 -20.42 1.46
N GLU A 313 -18.42 -20.22 2.59
CA GLU A 313 -18.71 -21.35 3.50
C GLU A 313 -20.03 -21.24 4.29
N GLU A 314 -21.03 -20.51 3.80
CA GLU A 314 -22.35 -20.38 4.46
C GLU A 314 -23.55 -20.91 3.63
N VAL A 315 -23.32 -21.70 2.57
CA VAL A 315 -24.42 -22.22 1.70
C VAL A 315 -24.56 -23.75 1.69
N LEU A 316 -23.67 -24.51 2.35
CA LEU A 316 -23.72 -25.99 2.32
C LEU A 316 -24.40 -26.66 3.52
N LEU A 317 -24.89 -25.92 4.53
CA LEU A 317 -25.70 -26.50 5.62
C LEU A 317 -27.22 -26.55 5.34
N GLY A 318 -27.73 -25.87 4.31
CA GLY A 318 -29.17 -25.78 4.03
C GLY A 318 -29.78 -26.93 3.21
N ALA A 319 -28.97 -27.73 2.51
CA ALA A 319 -29.47 -28.76 1.58
C ALA A 319 -29.57 -30.18 2.19
N ALA A 320 -28.97 -30.43 3.36
CA ALA A 320 -28.97 -31.76 3.98
C ALA A 320 -30.24 -32.07 4.81
N ALA A 321 -31.02 -31.05 5.22
CA ALA A 321 -32.21 -31.25 6.06
C ALA A 321 -33.46 -31.67 5.27
N VAL A 322 -33.53 -31.39 3.96
CA VAL A 322 -34.74 -31.66 3.15
C VAL A 322 -34.80 -33.11 2.64
N SER A 323 -33.67 -33.81 2.55
CA SER A 323 -33.62 -35.21 2.11
C SER A 323 -33.96 -36.23 3.21
N ALA A 324 -33.76 -35.88 4.48
CA ALA A 324 -34.09 -36.75 5.62
C ALA A 324 -35.60 -36.81 5.91
N VAL A 325 -36.34 -35.71 5.69
CA VAL A 325 -37.80 -35.68 5.91
C VAL A 325 -38.54 -36.47 4.83
N ALA A 326 -38.06 -36.45 3.58
CA ALA A 326 -38.67 -37.19 2.48
C ALA A 326 -38.52 -38.73 2.63
N THR A 327 -37.41 -39.21 3.20
CA THR A 327 -37.19 -40.66 3.40
C THR A 327 -38.05 -41.23 4.52
N ILE A 328 -38.30 -40.46 5.59
CA ILE A 328 -39.20 -40.88 6.68
C ILE A 328 -40.67 -40.94 6.19
N ALA A 329 -41.10 -39.97 5.37
CA ALA A 329 -42.46 -39.97 4.82
C ALA A 329 -42.73 -41.14 3.87
N VAL A 330 -41.74 -41.50 3.03
CA VAL A 330 -41.86 -42.64 2.11
C VAL A 330 -41.85 -43.97 2.88
N ALA A 331 -41.00 -44.14 3.89
CA ALA A 331 -40.97 -45.35 4.71
C ALA A 331 -42.28 -45.56 5.51
N TYR A 332 -42.86 -44.48 6.05
CA TYR A 332 -44.14 -44.57 6.78
C TYR A 332 -45.33 -44.94 5.88
N SER A 333 -45.31 -44.50 4.61
CA SER A 333 -46.36 -44.84 3.64
C SER A 333 -46.33 -46.30 3.18
N ILE A 334 -45.15 -46.93 3.15
CA ILE A 334 -44.97 -48.34 2.78
C ILE A 334 -45.35 -49.25 3.97
N TYR A 335 -45.01 -48.85 5.19
CA TYR A 335 -45.35 -49.61 6.40
C TYR A 335 -46.88 -49.71 6.62
N ARG A 336 -47.63 -48.62 6.37
CA ARG A 336 -49.09 -48.61 6.55
C ARG A 336 -49.87 -49.43 5.49
N ARG A 337 -49.24 -49.84 4.39
CA ARG A 337 -49.88 -50.62 3.32
C ARG A 337 -49.77 -52.14 3.49
N SER A 338 -49.03 -52.62 4.51
CA SER A 338 -48.75 -54.04 4.73
C SER A 338 -49.35 -54.60 6.03
N GLY A 339 -50.35 -53.92 6.60
CA GLY A 339 -51.15 -54.38 7.74
C GLY A 339 -52.62 -54.45 7.37
#